data_AF-A0A553HP98-F1
#
_entry.id   AF-A0A553HP98-F1
#
_cell.length_a   1.000
_cell.length_b   1.000
_cell.length_c   1.000
_cell.angle_alpha   90.00
_cell.angle_beta   90.00
_cell.angle_gamma   90.00
#
_symmetry.space_group_name_H-M   'P 1'
#
loop_
_entity.id
_entity.type
_entity.pdbx_description
1 polymer ?
#
loop_
_entity_poly.entity_id
_entity_poly.type
_entity_poly.pdbx_seq_one_letter_code
_entity_poly.pdbx_strand_id
1 'polypeptide(L)'
;MASSKTVEATAYAAPMDGMPPPPPYQETDNRTSAHPSAGPAPSYHAGEPSLGAGFTSSGGVRFPPTLNAYLQMAFTRTFHLGERKEAPSFAARMHSGFTKNPELVLYNGPSEKDPILATATHKSLWKSRATLITVPAREGVPHDTESQNVEMACHASFKHKTYTFTADVGVGKETRREEFEWRSSHGNEVRELDGYKWGWKLVRLSGEPLGSGGDRATRTSGSTSDGHEVVAVWAHNNSMSMTKAFKFQLMGSALNGMLGERGAALALISALRIWAIELNTAAASSSAASGAAGAAAAAG
;
A
#
# COMPACT_ATOMS: atom_id res chain seq x y z
N MET A 1 -51.01 46.40 -4.93
CA MET A 1 -51.03 47.09 -3.62
C MET A 1 -50.64 46.07 -2.56
N ALA A 2 -49.74 46.49 -1.67
CA ALA A 2 -49.10 45.69 -0.63
C ALA A 2 -50.10 45.08 0.38
N SER A 3 -49.79 43.93 0.97
CA SER A 3 -49.17 43.88 2.31
C SER A 3 -49.03 42.44 2.83
N SER A 4 -48.02 42.26 3.66
CA SER A 4 -47.39 41.05 4.17
C SER A 4 -48.27 40.15 5.06
N LYS A 5 -47.93 38.86 5.11
CA LYS A 5 -48.03 38.07 6.36
C LYS A 5 -46.94 36.99 6.42
N THR A 6 -45.99 37.23 7.29
CA THR A 6 -45.00 36.29 7.82
C THR A 6 -45.70 35.24 8.67
N VAL A 7 -45.32 33.96 8.54
CA VAL A 7 -45.65 32.91 9.52
C VAL A 7 -44.36 32.20 9.87
N GLU A 8 -43.98 32.30 11.14
CA GLU A 8 -42.86 31.62 11.79
C GLU A 8 -42.99 30.09 11.70
N ALA A 9 -41.86 29.43 11.46
CA ALA A 9 -41.73 27.98 11.61
C ALA A 9 -41.39 27.64 13.06
N THR A 10 -42.36 27.11 13.79
CA THR A 10 -42.19 26.59 15.14
C THR A 10 -41.29 25.35 15.13
N ALA A 11 -40.16 25.41 15.85
CA ALA A 11 -39.25 24.29 16.03
C ALA A 11 -39.89 23.19 16.89
N TYR A 12 -39.74 21.95 16.44
CA TYR A 12 -40.17 20.74 17.14
C TYR A 12 -39.30 20.54 18.40
N ALA A 13 -39.89 20.69 19.59
CA ALA A 13 -39.25 20.35 20.86
C ALA A 13 -39.48 18.86 21.17
N ALA A 14 -38.42 18.07 21.26
CA ALA A 14 -38.47 16.71 21.80
C ALA A 14 -38.33 16.75 23.34
N PRO A 15 -39.11 15.99 24.11
CA PRO A 15 -39.00 15.94 25.56
C PRO A 15 -37.85 15.02 25.96
N MET A 16 -36.84 15.56 26.66
CA MET A 16 -35.77 14.79 27.30
C MET A 16 -35.94 14.90 28.82
N ASP A 17 -36.80 14.07 29.39
CA ASP A 17 -36.82 13.83 30.84
C ASP A 17 -35.83 12.68 31.15
N GLY A 18 -34.81 12.94 31.96
CA GLY A 18 -34.08 11.88 32.67
C GLY A 18 -32.54 11.81 32.59
N MET A 19 -31.83 12.78 32.02
CA MET A 19 -30.35 12.80 32.10
C MET A 19 -29.88 13.74 33.24
N PRO A 20 -29.09 13.26 34.22
CA PRO A 20 -28.49 14.14 35.21
C PRO A 20 -27.55 15.15 34.51
N PRO A 21 -27.46 16.40 35.01
CA PRO A 21 -26.57 17.39 34.41
C PRO A 21 -25.12 16.90 34.48
N PRO A 22 -24.30 17.21 33.46
CA PRO A 22 -22.88 16.90 33.53
C PRO A 22 -22.25 17.60 34.74
N PRO A 23 -21.26 16.98 35.40
CA PRO A 23 -20.58 17.60 36.53
C PRO A 23 -19.97 18.95 36.11
N PRO A 24 -19.92 19.94 37.02
CA PRO A 24 -19.37 21.25 36.72
C PRO A 24 -17.89 21.12 36.31
N TYR A 25 -17.54 21.71 35.17
CA TYR A 25 -16.16 21.77 34.71
C TYR A 25 -15.35 22.64 35.69
N GLN A 26 -14.35 22.05 36.35
CA GLN A 26 -13.30 22.82 37.00
C GLN A 26 -12.27 23.21 35.94
N GLU A 27 -12.18 24.50 35.63
CA GLU A 27 -11.02 25.09 34.97
C GLU A 27 -9.79 24.80 35.83
N THR A 28 -8.91 23.91 35.36
CA THR A 28 -7.66 23.64 36.05
C THR A 28 -6.63 24.65 35.58
N ASP A 29 -6.30 25.56 36.50
CA ASP A 29 -5.27 26.59 36.36
C ASP A 29 -3.94 26.02 35.84
N ASN A 30 -3.39 26.76 34.89
CA ASN A 30 -2.05 26.59 34.34
C ASN A 30 -1.02 26.78 35.47
N ARG A 31 -0.47 25.68 36.02
CA ARG A 31 0.64 25.75 36.98
C ARG A 31 1.78 24.83 36.56
N THR A 32 2.85 25.48 36.12
CA THR A 32 4.19 24.94 35.83
C THR A 32 4.61 23.96 36.91
N SER A 33 4.70 22.68 36.56
CA SER A 33 5.24 21.63 37.41
C SER A 33 6.54 21.11 36.79
N ALA A 34 7.65 21.34 37.51
CA ALA A 34 8.98 20.92 37.14
C ALA A 34 9.07 19.39 37.00
N HIS A 35 9.66 18.92 35.90
CA HIS A 35 10.01 17.51 35.71
C HIS A 35 11.10 17.07 36.71
N PRO A 36 10.95 15.92 37.41
CA PRO A 36 12.08 15.29 38.05
C PRO A 36 12.99 14.64 37.00
N SER A 37 14.30 14.86 37.15
CA SER A 37 15.37 14.31 36.33
C SER A 37 15.29 12.77 36.27
N ALA A 38 15.10 12.21 35.08
CA ALA A 38 15.27 10.78 34.84
C ALA A 38 16.75 10.42 34.98
N GLY A 39 17.05 9.40 35.79
CA GLY A 39 18.38 8.79 35.82
C GLY A 39 18.72 8.13 34.47
N PRO A 40 20.01 7.86 34.20
CA PRO A 40 20.41 7.28 32.92
C PRO A 40 19.84 5.87 32.75
N ALA A 41 19.16 5.64 31.63
CA ALA A 41 18.68 4.33 31.21
C ALA A 41 19.88 3.41 30.87
N PRO A 42 19.80 2.09 31.15
CA PRO A 42 20.85 1.15 30.79
C PRO A 42 21.06 1.11 29.27
N SER A 43 22.32 1.18 28.84
CA SER A 43 22.71 1.16 27.44
C SER A 43 22.61 -0.27 26.88
N TYR A 44 21.73 -0.47 25.91
CA TYR A 44 21.74 -1.64 25.04
C TYR A 44 22.20 -1.16 23.66
N HIS A 45 23.41 -1.57 23.25
CA HIS A 45 23.86 -1.41 21.86
C HIS A 45 23.10 -2.40 20.97
N ALA A 46 21.95 -1.98 20.46
CA ALA A 46 21.40 -2.47 19.21
C ALA A 46 21.63 -1.35 18.19
N GLY A 47 22.39 -1.63 17.13
CA GLY A 47 22.69 -0.64 16.10
C GLY A 47 21.41 0.02 15.60
N GLU A 48 21.34 1.34 15.69
CA GLU A 48 20.27 2.12 15.09
C GLU A 48 20.22 1.83 13.59
N PRO A 49 19.11 1.34 13.01
CA PRO A 49 18.89 1.49 11.60
C PRO A 49 18.65 2.98 11.36
N SER A 50 19.55 3.66 10.66
CA SER A 50 19.36 5.07 10.33
C SER A 50 18.01 5.23 9.61
N LEU A 51 17.07 5.91 10.26
CA LEU A 51 15.78 6.28 9.70
C LEU A 51 16.03 7.12 8.43
N GLY A 52 16.04 6.46 7.27
CA GLY A 52 16.23 7.11 5.96
C GLY A 52 17.13 6.38 4.97
N ALA A 53 17.98 5.43 5.41
CA ALA A 53 18.77 4.63 4.48
C ALA A 53 17.98 3.40 4.04
N GLY A 54 17.68 3.29 2.74
CA GLY A 54 17.19 2.04 2.15
C GLY A 54 18.18 0.89 2.37
N PHE A 55 17.72 -0.35 2.23
CA PHE A 55 18.62 -1.48 2.35
C PHE A 55 19.23 -1.85 0.99
N THR A 56 20.47 -2.31 1.02
CA THR A 56 21.16 -2.91 -0.11
C THR A 56 21.22 -4.42 0.10
N SER A 57 20.67 -5.19 -0.84
CA SER A 57 20.77 -6.64 -0.81
C SER A 57 22.20 -7.11 -1.11
N SER A 58 22.51 -8.36 -0.76
CA SER A 58 23.77 -8.99 -1.15
C SER A 58 23.93 -9.11 -2.68
N GLY A 59 22.81 -9.15 -3.41
CA GLY A 59 22.74 -9.11 -4.87
C GLY A 59 23.00 -7.74 -5.50
N GLY A 60 23.28 -6.70 -4.70
CA GLY A 60 23.58 -5.36 -5.19
C GLY A 60 22.35 -4.52 -5.53
N VAL A 61 21.14 -4.98 -5.23
CA VAL A 61 19.91 -4.22 -5.44
C VAL A 61 19.66 -3.32 -4.24
N ARG A 62 19.52 -2.02 -4.48
CA ARG A 62 19.14 -1.04 -3.45
C ARG A 62 17.65 -0.78 -3.52
N PHE A 63 16.93 -1.11 -2.45
CA PHE A 63 15.52 -0.71 -2.29
C PHE A 63 15.42 0.53 -1.41
N PRO A 64 14.99 1.68 -1.97
CA PRO A 64 14.67 2.85 -1.17
C PRO A 64 13.56 2.55 -0.15
N PRO A 65 13.56 3.21 1.03
CA PRO A 65 12.49 3.06 2.01
C PRO A 65 11.14 3.48 1.44
N THR A 66 11.15 4.50 0.57
CA THR A 66 9.95 5.06 -0.06
C THR A 66 10.18 5.23 -1.55
N LEU A 67 9.13 4.99 -2.32
CA LEU A 67 9.13 5.10 -3.77
C LEU A 67 7.85 5.80 -4.23
N ASN A 68 7.97 6.68 -5.21
CA ASN A 68 6.84 7.21 -5.96
C ASN A 68 6.86 6.57 -7.35
N ALA A 69 5.70 6.12 -7.82
CA ALA A 69 5.53 5.68 -9.19
C ALA A 69 5.10 6.87 -10.06
N TYR A 70 5.89 7.15 -11.10
CA TYR A 70 5.66 8.22 -12.05
C TYR A 70 5.35 7.64 -13.44
N LEU A 71 4.21 8.01 -14.00
CA LEU A 71 3.89 7.78 -15.41
C LEU A 71 4.84 8.60 -16.28
N GLN A 72 5.58 7.93 -17.17
CA GLN A 72 6.46 8.64 -18.11
C GLN A 72 5.62 9.40 -19.15
N MET A 73 4.63 8.72 -19.73
CA MET A 73 3.64 9.23 -20.66
C MET A 73 2.38 8.37 -20.50
N ALA A 74 1.18 8.97 -20.48
CA ALA A 74 -0.06 8.20 -20.26
C ALA A 74 -0.28 7.07 -21.29
N PHE A 75 0.29 7.17 -22.49
CA PHE A 75 0.15 6.15 -23.53
C PHE A 75 1.21 5.04 -23.49
N THR A 76 2.40 5.27 -22.91
CA THR A 76 3.51 4.31 -23.00
C THR A 76 3.35 3.12 -22.06
N ARG A 77 2.47 3.22 -21.06
CA ARG A 77 2.27 2.20 -20.00
C ARG A 77 3.59 1.86 -19.27
N THR A 78 4.57 2.76 -19.32
CA THR A 78 5.86 2.65 -18.62
C THR A 78 5.88 3.63 -17.46
N PHE A 79 6.40 3.15 -16.33
CA PHE A 79 6.49 3.86 -15.06
C PHE A 79 7.93 3.90 -14.61
N HIS A 80 8.34 5.03 -14.05
CA HIS A 80 9.56 5.14 -13.28
C HIS A 80 9.23 5.13 -11.80
N LEU A 81 9.97 4.35 -11.02
CA LEU A 81 9.84 4.30 -9.58
C LEU A 81 11.11 4.88 -8.95
N GLY A 82 10.95 5.86 -8.08
CA GLY A 82 12.07 6.46 -7.37
C GLY A 82 11.61 7.32 -6.20
N GLU A 83 12.53 7.66 -5.30
CA GLU A 83 12.28 8.62 -4.22
C GLU A 83 11.79 9.96 -4.81
N ARG A 84 12.35 10.35 -5.97
CA ARG A 84 12.05 11.56 -6.74
C ARG A 84 11.90 11.21 -8.23
N LYS A 85 11.22 12.07 -8.99
CA LYS A 85 10.96 11.87 -10.43
C LYS A 85 12.26 11.88 -11.23
N GLU A 86 13.22 12.70 -10.83
CA GLU A 86 14.50 12.93 -11.51
C GLU A 86 15.56 11.89 -11.14
N ALA A 87 15.29 11.02 -10.16
CA ALA A 87 16.19 9.98 -9.68
C ALA A 87 15.48 8.62 -9.63
N PRO A 88 15.08 8.06 -10.79
CA PRO A 88 14.45 6.76 -10.84
C PRO A 88 15.42 5.66 -10.40
N SER A 89 14.95 4.78 -9.51
CA SER A 89 15.66 3.57 -9.08
C SER A 89 15.24 2.34 -9.88
N PHE A 90 13.97 2.29 -10.29
CA PHE A 90 13.41 1.18 -11.06
C PHE A 90 12.55 1.71 -12.21
N ALA A 91 12.31 0.83 -13.18
CA ALA A 91 11.29 0.99 -14.22
C ALA A 91 10.29 -0.16 -14.13
N ALA A 92 9.04 0.12 -14.47
CA ALA A 92 8.04 -0.91 -14.66
C ALA A 92 7.30 -0.69 -15.98
N ARG A 93 6.98 -1.77 -16.68
CA ARG A 93 6.22 -1.74 -17.93
C ARG A 93 4.98 -2.61 -17.83
N MET A 94 3.84 -2.02 -18.16
CA MET A 94 2.59 -2.75 -18.35
C MET A 94 2.39 -3.09 -19.82
N HIS A 95 2.30 -4.37 -20.13
CA HIS A 95 1.90 -4.86 -21.44
C HIS A 95 0.38 -5.03 -21.51
N SER A 96 -0.18 -4.87 -22.70
CA SER A 96 -1.61 -5.10 -22.96
C SER A 96 -1.81 -5.87 -24.24
N GLY A 97 -2.87 -6.69 -24.29
CA GLY A 97 -3.27 -7.45 -25.47
C GLY A 97 -2.70 -8.88 -25.49
N PHE A 98 -2.87 -9.56 -26.63
CA PHE A 98 -2.50 -10.97 -26.84
C PHE A 98 -0.99 -11.19 -27.02
N THR A 99 -0.15 -10.41 -26.35
CA THR A 99 1.31 -10.58 -26.42
C THR A 99 1.76 -11.73 -25.52
N LYS A 100 2.86 -12.40 -25.89
CA LYS A 100 3.50 -13.43 -25.04
C LYS A 100 4.22 -12.85 -23.81
N ASN A 101 4.32 -11.52 -23.73
CA ASN A 101 5.03 -10.85 -22.63
C ASN A 101 4.20 -10.89 -21.35
N PRO A 102 4.83 -10.94 -20.17
CA PRO A 102 4.15 -10.74 -18.89
C PRO A 102 3.38 -9.42 -18.90
N GLU A 103 2.22 -9.39 -18.25
CA GLU A 103 1.39 -8.18 -18.23
C GLU A 103 2.04 -7.01 -17.49
N LEU A 104 2.92 -7.32 -16.53
CA LEU A 104 3.72 -6.35 -15.80
C LEU A 104 5.15 -6.88 -15.67
N VAL A 105 6.13 -6.05 -16.00
CA VAL A 105 7.56 -6.32 -15.83
C VAL A 105 8.16 -5.20 -14.98
N LEU A 106 8.89 -5.56 -13.94
CA LEU A 106 9.69 -4.66 -13.10
C LEU A 106 11.17 -4.89 -13.40
N TYR A 107 11.90 -3.81 -13.66
CA TYR A 107 13.31 -3.82 -14.03
C TYR A 107 14.18 -3.32 -12.87
N ASN A 108 15.34 -3.93 -12.71
CA ASN A 108 16.37 -3.57 -11.73
C ASN A 108 17.23 -2.40 -12.23
N GLY A 109 16.58 -1.27 -12.47
CA GLY A 109 17.20 -0.06 -12.98
C GLY A 109 16.19 0.87 -13.63
N PRO A 110 16.58 2.09 -14.00
CA PRO A 110 15.67 3.12 -14.48
C PRO A 110 15.13 2.88 -15.90
N SER A 111 15.51 1.80 -16.59
CA SER A 111 15.19 1.54 -18.00
C SER A 111 14.74 0.10 -18.24
N GLU A 112 13.99 -0.12 -19.31
CA GLU A 112 13.58 -1.46 -19.77
C GLU A 112 14.74 -2.29 -20.34
N LYS A 113 15.93 -1.70 -20.47
CA LYS A 113 17.18 -2.39 -20.84
C LYS A 113 17.89 -3.02 -19.65
N ASP A 114 17.51 -2.62 -18.44
CA ASP A 114 18.08 -3.16 -17.22
C ASP A 114 17.54 -4.58 -16.94
N PRO A 115 18.23 -5.40 -16.13
CA PRO A 115 17.80 -6.76 -15.86
C PRO A 115 16.39 -6.83 -15.27
N ILE A 116 15.63 -7.88 -15.62
CA ILE A 116 14.31 -8.11 -15.04
C ILE A 116 14.47 -8.46 -13.55
N LEU A 117 13.74 -7.75 -12.71
CA LEU A 117 13.69 -7.98 -11.26
C LEU A 117 12.47 -8.85 -10.88
N ALA A 118 11.33 -8.60 -11.51
CA ALA A 118 10.11 -9.37 -11.26
C ALA A 118 9.13 -9.24 -12.42
N THR A 119 8.23 -10.21 -12.55
CA THR A 119 7.13 -10.16 -13.51
C THR A 119 5.81 -10.56 -12.86
N ALA A 120 4.69 -10.10 -13.42
CA ALA A 120 3.37 -10.52 -13.02
C ALA A 120 2.44 -10.71 -14.23
N THR A 121 1.67 -11.79 -14.23
CA THR A 121 0.70 -12.13 -15.27
C THR A 121 -0.57 -12.72 -14.67
N HIS A 122 -1.67 -12.76 -15.43
CA HIS A 122 -2.85 -13.52 -15.02
C HIS A 122 -2.54 -15.02 -15.10
N LYS A 123 -2.95 -15.80 -14.09
CA LYS A 123 -2.79 -17.26 -14.12
C LYS A 123 -3.79 -17.91 -15.08
N SER A 124 -5.00 -17.37 -15.17
CA SER A 124 -6.04 -17.83 -16.09
C SER A 124 -7.05 -16.71 -16.33
N LEU A 125 -7.50 -16.55 -17.57
CA LEU A 125 -8.55 -15.59 -17.93
C LEU A 125 -9.95 -16.04 -17.47
N TRP A 126 -10.15 -17.32 -17.13
CA TRP A 126 -11.49 -17.91 -17.02
C TRP A 126 -11.86 -18.58 -15.70
N LYS A 127 -10.90 -18.94 -14.82
CA LYS A 127 -11.23 -19.78 -13.64
C LYS A 127 -10.72 -19.27 -12.28
N SER A 128 -9.74 -18.37 -12.23
CA SER A 128 -9.38 -17.68 -10.98
C SER A 128 -8.85 -16.29 -11.25
N ARG A 129 -9.22 -15.31 -10.41
CA ARG A 129 -8.61 -13.97 -10.38
C ARG A 129 -7.21 -14.00 -9.76
N ALA A 130 -6.48 -15.10 -9.95
CA ALA A 130 -5.14 -15.26 -9.44
C ALA A 130 -4.12 -14.63 -10.39
N THR A 131 -3.18 -13.90 -9.82
CA THR A 131 -1.99 -13.44 -10.53
C THR A 131 -0.86 -14.41 -10.25
N LEU A 132 -0.12 -14.79 -11.29
CA LEU A 132 1.18 -15.42 -11.16
C LEU A 132 2.26 -14.33 -11.13
N ILE A 133 2.98 -14.24 -10.03
CA ILE A 133 4.15 -13.37 -9.86
C ILE A 133 5.40 -14.24 -9.96
N THR A 134 6.39 -13.80 -10.71
CA THR A 134 7.69 -14.49 -10.84
C THR A 134 8.81 -13.56 -10.39
N VAL A 135 9.68 -14.07 -9.54
CA VAL A 135 10.85 -13.36 -8.98
C VAL A 135 12.06 -14.30 -9.00
N PRO A 136 13.32 -13.80 -8.95
CA PRO A 136 14.50 -14.64 -8.83
C PRO A 136 14.39 -15.66 -7.70
N ALA A 137 14.92 -16.87 -7.93
CA ALA A 137 14.90 -17.97 -6.95
C ALA A 137 15.84 -17.75 -5.76
N ARG A 138 16.79 -16.81 -5.84
CA ARG A 138 17.68 -16.40 -4.75
C ARG A 138 18.35 -15.07 -5.09
N GLU A 139 18.85 -14.38 -4.07
CA GLU A 139 19.58 -13.13 -4.26
C GLU A 139 20.80 -13.35 -5.15
N GLY A 140 21.07 -12.40 -6.05
CA GLY A 140 22.20 -12.44 -6.97
C GLY A 140 22.07 -13.43 -8.13
N VAL A 141 20.96 -14.18 -8.24
CA VAL A 141 20.69 -15.02 -9.41
C VAL A 141 19.79 -14.27 -10.39
N PRO A 142 20.14 -14.24 -11.70
CA PRO A 142 19.28 -13.63 -12.70
C PRO A 142 17.89 -14.25 -12.74
N HIS A 143 16.86 -13.41 -12.92
CA HIS A 143 15.46 -13.81 -13.01
C HIS A 143 15.23 -14.99 -13.98
N ASP A 144 15.87 -14.97 -15.15
CA ASP A 144 15.63 -15.96 -16.20
C ASP A 144 16.36 -17.29 -16.00
N THR A 145 17.26 -17.39 -15.01
CA THR A 145 18.04 -18.62 -14.73
C THR A 145 17.30 -19.54 -13.77
N GLU A 146 16.94 -19.02 -12.59
CA GLU A 146 16.14 -19.74 -11.59
C GLU A 146 15.13 -18.76 -11.01
N SER A 147 13.86 -19.16 -11.00
CA SER A 147 12.74 -18.31 -10.60
C SER A 147 11.83 -18.99 -9.59
N GLN A 148 11.32 -18.20 -8.64
CA GLN A 148 10.21 -18.57 -7.76
C GLN A 148 8.91 -18.06 -8.36
N ASN A 149 7.93 -18.95 -8.45
CA ASN A 149 6.56 -18.63 -8.87
C ASN A 149 5.66 -18.50 -7.64
N VAL A 150 5.03 -17.34 -7.50
CA VAL A 150 4.17 -16.97 -6.38
C VAL A 150 2.77 -16.69 -6.91
N GLU A 151 1.79 -17.45 -6.43
CA GLU A 151 0.39 -17.23 -6.76
C GLU A 151 -0.23 -16.24 -5.78
N MET A 152 -0.68 -15.10 -6.30
CA MET A 152 -1.43 -14.10 -5.55
C MET A 152 -2.92 -14.25 -5.85
N ALA A 153 -3.67 -14.72 -4.86
CA ALA A 153 -5.12 -14.88 -4.93
C ALA A 153 -5.83 -13.58 -4.53
N CYS A 154 -6.94 -13.25 -5.20
CA CYS A 154 -7.81 -12.14 -4.83
C CYS A 154 -9.06 -12.69 -4.13
N HIS A 155 -9.29 -12.29 -2.89
CA HIS A 155 -10.49 -12.61 -2.12
C HIS A 155 -11.36 -11.37 -2.07
N ALA A 156 -12.56 -11.45 -2.67
CA ALA A 156 -13.49 -10.33 -2.70
C ALA A 156 -14.80 -10.74 -2.00
N SER A 157 -15.19 -9.96 -1.01
CA SER A 157 -16.52 -9.95 -0.41
C SER A 157 -17.22 -8.63 -0.76
N PHE A 158 -18.52 -8.52 -0.47
CA PHE A 158 -19.29 -7.31 -0.73
C PHE A 158 -18.71 -6.02 -0.12
N LYS A 159 -17.90 -6.11 0.93
CA LYS A 159 -17.34 -4.95 1.65
C LYS A 159 -15.82 -4.88 1.68
N HIS A 160 -15.13 -6.00 1.44
CA HIS A 160 -13.68 -6.09 1.60
C HIS A 160 -13.05 -6.88 0.47
N LYS A 161 -11.91 -6.38 -0.01
CA LYS A 161 -11.06 -7.03 -1.00
C LYS A 161 -9.69 -7.21 -0.37
N THR A 162 -9.17 -8.43 -0.37
CA THR A 162 -7.81 -8.74 0.06
C THR A 162 -7.08 -9.51 -1.03
N TYR A 163 -5.75 -9.46 -0.99
CA TYR A 163 -4.91 -10.29 -1.82
C TYR A 163 -3.94 -11.07 -0.96
N THR A 164 -3.92 -12.38 -1.08
CA THR A 164 -3.03 -13.24 -0.31
C THR A 164 -2.02 -13.94 -1.21
N PHE A 165 -0.82 -14.15 -0.69
CA PHE A 165 0.20 -14.97 -1.34
C PHE A 165 1.14 -15.58 -0.31
N THR A 166 1.80 -16.66 -0.69
CA THR A 166 2.84 -17.31 0.11
C THR A 166 4.13 -17.39 -0.71
N ALA A 167 5.25 -17.02 -0.10
CA ALA A 167 6.54 -16.97 -0.79
C ALA A 167 7.70 -17.34 0.12
N ASP A 168 8.76 -17.88 -0.47
CA ASP A 168 10.04 -18.09 0.21
C ASP A 168 10.83 -16.76 0.21
N VAL A 169 11.10 -16.23 1.39
CA VAL A 169 11.78 -14.93 1.63
C VAL A 169 12.91 -15.09 2.63
N GLY A 170 13.80 -14.10 2.75
CA GLY A 170 14.96 -14.13 3.64
C GLY A 170 16.25 -13.78 2.93
N VAL A 171 17.36 -13.80 3.68
CA VAL A 171 18.67 -13.30 3.25
C VAL A 171 19.63 -14.47 3.02
N GLY A 172 20.32 -14.46 1.90
CA GLY A 172 21.31 -15.49 1.56
C GLY A 172 20.72 -16.89 1.55
N LYS A 173 21.24 -17.78 2.41
CA LYS A 173 20.80 -19.19 2.51
C LYS A 173 19.65 -19.39 3.50
N GLU A 174 19.36 -18.40 4.34
CA GLU A 174 18.31 -18.46 5.35
C GLU A 174 16.98 -18.02 4.73
N THR A 175 16.41 -18.91 3.92
CA THR A 175 15.08 -18.71 3.34
C THR A 175 14.02 -19.40 4.18
N ARG A 176 12.87 -18.75 4.34
CA ARG A 176 11.70 -19.31 5.00
C ARG A 176 10.44 -18.98 4.23
N ARG A 177 9.48 -19.88 4.29
CA ARG A 177 8.18 -19.70 3.64
C ARG A 177 7.28 -18.84 4.51
N GLU A 178 6.79 -17.74 3.96
CA GLU A 178 5.93 -16.80 4.67
C GLU A 178 4.66 -16.49 3.88
N GLU A 179 3.59 -16.22 4.62
CA GLU A 179 2.30 -15.81 4.10
C GLU A 179 2.10 -14.31 4.31
N PHE A 180 1.54 -13.67 3.29
CA PHE A 180 1.30 -12.24 3.24
C PHE A 180 -0.12 -11.93 2.78
N GLU A 181 -0.67 -10.82 3.28
CA GLU A 181 -1.98 -10.32 2.87
C GLU A 181 -1.96 -8.80 2.64
N TRP A 182 -2.32 -8.39 1.42
CA TRP A 182 -2.72 -7.02 1.15
C TRP A 182 -4.14 -6.78 1.64
N ARG A 183 -4.28 -5.81 2.55
CA ARG A 183 -5.58 -5.35 3.08
C ARG A 183 -5.83 -3.91 2.64
N SER A 184 -7.03 -3.62 2.17
CA SER A 184 -7.44 -2.24 1.96
C SER A 184 -7.42 -1.48 3.28
N SER A 185 -6.91 -0.26 3.27
CA SER A 185 -6.66 0.50 4.49
C SER A 185 -6.96 1.98 4.31
N HIS A 186 -7.62 2.52 5.32
CA HIS A 186 -7.77 3.95 5.59
C HIS A 186 -6.98 4.31 6.88
N GLY A 187 -5.98 3.49 7.21
CA GLY A 187 -5.14 3.55 8.41
C GLY A 187 -4.20 4.75 8.46
N ASN A 188 -3.65 5.02 9.65
CA ASN A 188 -2.68 6.11 9.82
C ASN A 188 -1.46 5.89 8.93
N GLU A 189 -1.03 4.64 8.77
CA GLU A 189 0.10 4.26 7.92
C GLU A 189 -0.10 4.67 6.45
N VAL A 190 -1.35 4.68 5.97
CA VAL A 190 -1.70 5.15 4.61
C VAL A 190 -1.84 6.68 4.58
N ARG A 191 -2.41 7.28 5.62
CA ARG A 191 -2.60 8.74 5.72
C ARG A 191 -1.28 9.48 5.86
N GLU A 192 -0.31 8.89 6.55
CA GLU A 192 1.03 9.45 6.77
C GLU A 192 1.89 9.45 5.50
N LEU A 193 1.55 8.65 4.48
CA LEU A 193 2.30 8.65 3.23
C LEU A 193 2.26 9.99 2.50
N ASP A 194 1.12 10.73 2.49
CA ASP A 194 1.02 12.10 1.92
C ASP A 194 -0.41 12.72 2.11
N GLY A 195 -1.11 12.39 3.19
CA GLY A 195 -2.51 12.78 3.38
C GLY A 195 -3.52 11.99 2.53
N TYR A 196 -3.13 10.81 2.04
CA TYR A 196 -3.98 9.97 1.21
C TYR A 196 -5.15 9.35 2.01
N LYS A 197 -6.35 9.33 1.41
CA LYS A 197 -7.57 8.83 2.08
C LYS A 197 -7.72 7.31 2.02
N TRP A 198 -7.13 6.65 1.02
CA TRP A 198 -7.26 5.22 0.81
C TRP A 198 -5.99 4.66 0.15
N GLY A 199 -5.59 3.48 0.60
CA GLY A 199 -4.54 2.67 0.02
C GLY A 199 -4.62 1.23 0.53
N TRP A 200 -3.46 0.60 0.56
CA TRP A 200 -3.29 -0.81 0.88
C TRP A 200 -2.11 -0.98 1.83
N LYS A 201 -2.18 -1.99 2.69
CA LYS A 201 -1.08 -2.42 3.55
C LYS A 201 -0.80 -3.90 3.36
N LEU A 202 0.47 -4.27 3.30
CA LEU A 202 0.93 -5.64 3.24
C LEU A 202 1.23 -6.12 4.65
N VAL A 203 0.51 -7.16 5.05
CA VAL A 203 0.60 -7.74 6.38
C VAL A 203 1.35 -9.06 6.26
N ARG A 204 2.28 -9.30 7.16
CA ARG A 204 3.01 -10.56 7.30
C ARG A 204 2.27 -11.45 8.30
N LEU A 205 1.81 -12.62 7.86
CA LEU A 205 0.95 -13.51 8.64
C LEU A 205 1.71 -14.64 9.34
N SER A 206 2.90 -15.02 8.85
CA SER A 206 3.67 -16.16 9.40
C SER A 206 4.57 -15.82 10.60
N GLY A 207 4.38 -14.66 11.23
CA GLY A 207 5.12 -14.24 12.43
C GLY A 207 4.22 -14.19 13.66
N GLU A 208 4.82 -14.30 14.84
CA GLU A 208 4.11 -14.02 16.09
C GLU A 208 3.58 -12.58 16.08
N PRO A 209 2.33 -12.34 16.50
CA PRO A 209 1.79 -10.99 16.60
C PRO A 209 2.72 -10.12 17.45
N LEU A 210 3.04 -8.91 16.96
CA LEU A 210 3.91 -7.94 17.65
C LEU A 210 3.26 -7.35 18.93
N GLY A 211 2.07 -7.81 19.29
CA GLY A 211 1.32 -7.41 20.48
C GLY A 211 -0.12 -7.93 20.44
N SER A 212 -0.93 -7.50 21.41
CA SER A 212 -2.35 -7.90 21.55
C SER A 212 -3.29 -7.32 20.47
N GLY A 213 -2.76 -6.55 19.50
CA GLY A 213 -3.57 -5.81 18.55
C GLY A 213 -4.40 -4.71 19.24
N GLY A 214 -5.58 -4.40 18.70
CA GLY A 214 -6.53 -3.47 19.34
C GLY A 214 -6.76 -2.15 18.59
N ASP A 215 -7.20 -1.15 19.34
CA ASP A 215 -7.64 0.14 18.78
C ASP A 215 -6.50 0.85 18.04
N ARG A 216 -6.84 1.50 16.93
CA ARG A 216 -5.88 2.24 16.11
C ARG A 216 -5.18 3.35 16.90
N ALA A 217 -5.84 3.98 17.86
CA ALA A 217 -5.29 5.07 18.64
C ALA A 217 -4.21 4.63 19.64
N THR A 218 -4.25 3.36 20.07
CA THR A 218 -3.38 2.85 21.15
C THR A 218 -2.38 1.80 20.69
N ARG A 219 -2.55 1.23 19.49
CA ARG A 219 -1.65 0.20 18.96
C ARG A 219 -0.31 0.79 18.50
N THR A 220 0.74 -0.03 18.56
CA THR A 220 2.05 0.28 17.99
C THR A 220 1.95 0.50 16.47
N SER A 221 2.50 1.63 15.99
CA SER A 221 2.59 1.92 14.57
C SER A 221 3.29 0.79 13.81
N GLY A 222 2.79 0.44 12.62
CA GLY A 222 3.32 -0.68 11.84
C GLY A 222 2.79 -2.05 12.27
N SER A 223 1.80 -2.11 13.15
CA SER A 223 1.03 -3.35 13.43
C SER A 223 -0.45 -3.19 13.08
N THR A 224 -1.11 -4.31 12.77
CA THR A 224 -2.53 -4.35 12.47
C THR A 224 -3.39 -4.52 13.72
N SER A 225 -4.72 -4.40 13.58
CA SER A 225 -5.66 -4.56 14.71
C SER A 225 -5.67 -5.97 15.30
N ASP A 226 -5.24 -6.96 14.52
CA ASP A 226 -5.00 -8.35 14.89
C ASP A 226 -3.52 -8.61 15.24
N GLY A 227 -2.73 -7.55 15.48
CA GLY A 227 -1.36 -7.63 16.01
C GLY A 227 -0.27 -8.01 15.01
N HIS A 228 -0.60 -8.29 13.75
CA HIS A 228 0.37 -8.70 12.74
C HIS A 228 1.20 -7.51 12.24
N GLU A 229 2.43 -7.81 11.82
CA GLU A 229 3.37 -6.84 11.27
C GLU A 229 2.91 -6.30 9.91
N VAL A 230 2.99 -4.98 9.72
CA VAL A 230 2.87 -4.33 8.41
C VAL A 230 4.27 -4.16 7.82
N VAL A 231 4.48 -4.77 6.66
CA VAL A 231 5.80 -4.81 5.99
C VAL A 231 5.88 -3.90 4.77
N ALA A 232 4.74 -3.45 4.25
CA ALA A 232 4.71 -2.41 3.23
C ALA A 232 3.36 -1.70 3.22
N VAL A 233 3.34 -0.48 2.70
CA VAL A 233 2.12 0.28 2.45
C VAL A 233 2.21 0.96 1.11
N TRP A 234 1.05 1.15 0.47
CA TRP A 234 0.97 2.03 -0.67
C TRP A 234 -0.36 2.77 -0.71
N ALA A 235 -0.37 3.94 -1.31
CA ALA A 235 -1.54 4.80 -1.38
C ALA A 235 -1.72 5.38 -2.78
N HIS A 236 -2.97 5.44 -3.22
CA HIS A 236 -3.33 6.10 -4.47
C HIS A 236 -2.92 7.56 -4.42
N ASN A 237 -2.45 8.09 -5.54
CA ASN A 237 -2.19 9.50 -5.63
C ASN A 237 -3.50 10.32 -5.47
N ASN A 238 -3.56 11.17 -4.43
CA ASN A 238 -4.61 12.16 -4.16
C ASN A 238 -4.23 13.58 -4.66
N SER A 239 -3.08 13.73 -5.32
CA SER A 239 -2.57 15.02 -5.79
C SER A 239 -3.10 15.39 -7.18
N MET A 240 -3.25 16.70 -7.42
CA MET A 240 -3.41 17.34 -8.74
C MET A 240 -2.31 17.00 -9.77
N SER A 241 -1.29 16.21 -9.39
CA SER A 241 -0.25 15.70 -10.27
C SER A 241 -0.77 14.60 -11.19
N MET A 242 -0.99 14.92 -12.47
CA MET A 242 -1.38 13.95 -13.51
C MET A 242 -0.35 12.84 -13.77
N THR A 243 0.91 13.02 -13.34
CA THR A 243 2.00 12.06 -13.64
C THR A 243 2.31 11.10 -12.49
N LYS A 244 1.74 11.27 -11.30
CA LYS A 244 2.03 10.39 -10.15
C LYS A 244 0.94 9.32 -10.07
N ALA A 245 1.33 8.05 -10.10
CA ALA A 245 0.41 6.92 -10.04
C ALA A 245 0.06 6.57 -8.58
N PHE A 246 1.06 6.23 -7.77
CA PHE A 246 0.89 5.92 -6.35
C PHE A 246 2.22 6.11 -5.59
N LYS A 247 2.13 6.18 -4.26
CA LYS A 247 3.29 6.21 -3.36
C LYS A 247 3.37 4.89 -2.59
N PHE A 248 4.58 4.37 -2.43
CA PHE A 248 4.90 3.10 -1.79
C PHE A 248 5.94 3.31 -0.69
N GLN A 249 5.86 2.52 0.36
CA GLN A 249 6.84 2.50 1.45
C GLN A 249 7.03 1.08 1.97
N LEU A 250 8.29 0.69 2.16
CA LEU A 250 8.65 -0.49 2.94
C LEU A 250 8.58 -0.17 4.43
N MET A 251 8.13 -1.14 5.22
CA MET A 251 8.03 -1.05 6.67
C MET A 251 8.54 -2.34 7.32
N GLY A 252 8.73 -2.31 8.64
CA GLY A 252 9.07 -3.48 9.44
C GLY A 252 10.21 -4.31 8.86
N SER A 253 9.98 -5.62 8.77
CA SER A 253 10.90 -6.64 8.29
C SER A 253 11.28 -6.51 6.80
N ALA A 254 10.49 -5.83 5.98
CA ALA A 254 10.89 -5.56 4.60
C ALA A 254 11.85 -4.36 4.53
N LEU A 255 11.63 -3.33 5.35
CA LEU A 255 12.49 -2.14 5.38
C LEU A 255 13.88 -2.45 5.94
N ASN A 256 13.96 -3.25 7.00
CA ASN A 256 15.22 -3.63 7.63
C ASN A 256 15.98 -4.74 6.86
N GLY A 257 15.46 -5.20 5.72
CA GLY A 257 16.08 -6.23 4.89
C GLY A 257 15.91 -7.66 5.37
N MET A 258 15.16 -7.94 6.44
CA MET A 258 14.95 -9.31 6.96
C MET A 258 14.18 -10.23 6.00
N LEU A 259 13.43 -9.67 5.05
CA LEU A 259 12.77 -10.44 3.97
C LEU A 259 13.65 -10.58 2.71
N GLY A 260 14.84 -9.96 2.71
CA GLY A 260 15.78 -9.94 1.59
C GLY A 260 15.27 -9.17 0.37
N GLU A 261 16.09 -9.17 -0.68
CA GLU A 261 15.80 -8.57 -1.99
C GLU A 261 14.45 -9.02 -2.54
N ARG A 262 14.21 -10.32 -2.40
CA ARG A 262 13.02 -10.97 -2.94
C ARG A 262 11.76 -10.54 -2.24
N GLY A 263 11.79 -10.41 -0.92
CA GLY A 263 10.64 -9.91 -0.14
C GLY A 263 10.27 -8.49 -0.55
N ALA A 264 11.27 -7.62 -0.74
CA ALA A 264 11.06 -6.26 -1.21
C ALA A 264 10.55 -6.21 -2.66
N ALA A 265 11.12 -7.02 -3.56
CA ALA A 265 10.66 -7.16 -4.93
C ALA A 265 9.21 -7.64 -5.00
N LEU A 266 8.84 -8.67 -4.21
CA LEU A 266 7.48 -9.20 -4.10
C LEU A 266 6.50 -8.15 -3.58
N ALA A 267 6.87 -7.40 -2.54
CA ALA A 267 6.04 -6.31 -2.03
C ALA A 267 5.79 -5.24 -3.11
N LEU A 268 6.82 -4.85 -3.86
CA LEU A 268 6.70 -3.81 -4.88
C LEU A 268 5.91 -4.26 -6.11
N ILE A 269 6.21 -5.44 -6.68
CA ILE A 269 5.53 -5.95 -7.87
C ILE A 269 4.05 -6.28 -7.58
N SER A 270 3.74 -6.80 -6.39
CA SER A 270 2.35 -7.08 -6.00
C SER A 270 1.55 -5.79 -5.81
N ALA A 271 2.14 -4.74 -5.21
CA ALA A 271 1.52 -3.41 -5.12
C ALA A 271 1.22 -2.83 -6.51
N LEU A 272 2.22 -2.82 -7.41
CA LEU A 272 2.06 -2.37 -8.80
C LEU A 272 0.96 -3.14 -9.52
N ARG A 273 0.90 -4.45 -9.30
CA ARG A 273 -0.11 -5.32 -9.92
C ARG A 273 -1.51 -5.01 -9.42
N ILE A 274 -1.71 -4.84 -8.12
CA ILE A 274 -3.02 -4.48 -7.55
C ILE A 274 -3.47 -3.14 -8.13
N TRP A 275 -2.59 -2.14 -8.13
CA TRP A 275 -2.86 -0.84 -8.73
C TRP A 275 -3.25 -0.96 -10.22
N ALA A 276 -2.54 -1.76 -11.00
CA ALA A 276 -2.85 -2.01 -12.42
C ALA A 276 -4.23 -2.66 -12.62
N ILE A 277 -4.59 -3.63 -11.75
CA ILE A 277 -5.92 -4.27 -11.78
C ILE A 277 -7.02 -3.24 -11.47
N GLU A 278 -6.81 -2.38 -10.49
CA GLU A 278 -7.77 -1.32 -10.12
C GLU A 278 -7.93 -0.29 -11.22
N LEU A 279 -6.83 0.14 -11.84
CA LEU A 279 -6.86 1.05 -12.98
C LEU A 279 -7.67 0.47 -14.15
N ASN A 280 -7.43 -0.79 -14.50
CA ASN A 280 -8.17 -1.47 -15.57
C ASN A 280 -9.66 -1.65 -15.22
N THR A 281 -9.97 -1.93 -13.95
CA THR A 281 -11.36 -2.08 -13.49
C THR A 281 -12.12 -0.75 -13.55
N ALA A 282 -11.48 0.36 -13.18
CA ALA A 282 -12.05 1.70 -13.29
C ALA A 282 -12.24 2.15 -14.75
N ALA A 283 -11.30 1.78 -15.64
CA ALA A 283 -11.44 2.03 -17.07
C ALA A 283 -12.61 1.24 -17.69
N ALA A 284 -12.81 -0.03 -17.26
CA ALA A 284 -13.92 -0.85 -17.73
C ALA A 284 -15.29 -0.37 -17.22
N SER A 285 -15.37 0.13 -15.98
CA SER A 285 -16.62 0.68 -15.46
C SER A 285 -17.00 2.01 -16.11
N SER A 286 -16.02 2.87 -16.39
CA SER A 286 -16.25 4.14 -17.10
C SER A 286 -16.66 3.93 -18.56
N SER A 287 -16.05 2.97 -19.27
CA SER A 287 -16.48 2.63 -20.63
C SER A 287 -17.90 2.05 -20.67
N ALA A 288 -18.27 1.18 -19.73
CA ALA A 288 -19.62 0.66 -19.60
C ALA A 288 -20.66 1.77 -19.33
N ALA A 289 -20.34 2.73 -18.45
CA ALA A 289 -21.21 3.87 -18.17
C ALA A 289 -21.40 4.77 -19.40
N SER A 290 -20.32 5.03 -20.16
CA SER A 290 -20.40 5.83 -21.39
C SER A 290 -21.22 5.15 -22.50
N GLY A 291 -21.14 3.83 -22.63
CA GLY A 291 -21.94 3.06 -23.58
C GLY A 291 -23.43 3.06 -23.24
N ALA A 292 -23.77 2.96 -21.94
CA ALA A 292 -25.15 3.04 -21.47
C ALA A 292 -25.77 4.43 -21.71
N ALA A 293 -25.00 5.51 -21.48
CA ALA A 293 -25.46 6.87 -21.76
C ALA A 293 -25.66 7.13 -23.27
N GLY A 294 -24.77 6.62 -24.12
CA GLY A 294 -24.90 6.72 -25.58
C GLY A 294 -26.12 5.97 -26.13
N ALA A 295 -26.42 4.78 -25.59
CA ALA A 295 -27.59 4.01 -25.98
C ALA A 295 -28.92 4.69 -25.57
N ALA A 296 -28.96 5.34 -24.40
CA ALA A 296 -30.13 6.10 -23.97
C ALA A 296 -30.38 7.35 -24.82
N ALA A 297 -29.32 8.03 -25.29
CA ALA A 297 -29.44 9.22 -26.14
C ALA A 297 -29.88 8.91 -27.59
N ALA A 298 -29.62 7.70 -28.09
CA ALA A 298 -30.03 7.28 -29.43
C ALA A 298 -31.48 6.73 -29.50
N ALA A 299 -32.13 6.57 -28.36
CA ALA A 299 -33.48 6.01 -28.23
C ALA A 299 -34.55 7.05 -27.88
N GLY A 300 -34.19 8.35 -27.84
CA GLY A 300 -35.10 9.49 -27.66
C GLY A 300 -35.17 10.35 -28.92
#